data_AF-A0A0K1E037-F1
#
_entry.id   AF-A0A0K1E037-F1
#
_cell.length_a   1.000
_cell.length_b   1.000
_cell.length_c   1.000
_cell.angle_alpha   90.00
_cell.angle_beta   90.00
_cell.angle_gamma   90.00
#
_symmetry.space_group_name_H-M   'P 1'
#
loop_
_entity.id
_entity.type
_entity.pdbx_description
1 polymer ?
#
loop_
_entity_poly.entity_id
_entity_poly.type
_entity_poly.pdbx_seq_one_letter_code
_entity_poly.pdbx_strand_id
1 'polypeptide(L)'
;MRGGFLSARVVVNAKAMNIVEAIGNVVRHRKATLVYRVREGQNERYEIRAVPVVSGETLRRAVQRALAEVAEEVGLLVCGWCRWGEFVKHGVVLDEFFCDVEGEGGVAGFEEAAGRGIYEAERLILGPCIVEDVGGFLIPPEEGASVLGVGLAPAVEGGRVLCGFDVQFHVRRAPGAQPGAGRGGA
;
A
#
# COMPACT_ATOMS: atom_id res chain seq x y z
N MET A 1 3.21 -24.59 1.84
CA MET A 1 3.33 -23.81 3.10
C MET A 1 1.95 -23.68 3.73
N ARG A 2 1.79 -23.94 5.03
CA ARG A 2 0.52 -23.69 5.74
C ARG A 2 0.45 -22.19 6.03
N GLY A 3 -0.35 -21.44 5.28
CA GLY A 3 -0.60 -20.02 5.55
C GLY A 3 -1.30 -19.86 6.89
N GLY A 4 -0.75 -19.02 7.77
CA GLY A 4 -1.41 -18.60 9.00
C GLY A 4 -2.28 -17.38 8.75
N PHE A 5 -3.48 -17.34 9.32
CA PHE A 5 -4.35 -16.17 9.27
C PHE A 5 -4.32 -15.44 10.60
N LEU A 6 -4.09 -14.13 10.58
CA LEU A 6 -4.16 -13.25 11.75
C LEU A 6 -5.35 -12.31 11.60
N SER A 7 -6.22 -12.28 12.62
CA SER A 7 -7.28 -11.28 12.75
C SER A 7 -7.09 -10.54 14.07
N ALA A 8 -7.09 -9.21 14.00
CA ALA A 8 -6.86 -8.36 15.15
C ALA A 8 -7.89 -7.22 15.20
N ARG A 9 -8.25 -6.81 16.42
CA ARG A 9 -9.00 -5.57 16.68
C ARG A 9 -8.05 -4.56 17.30
N VAL A 10 -7.99 -3.38 16.72
CA VAL A 10 -7.14 -2.28 17.19
C VAL A 10 -8.00 -1.05 17.46
N VAL A 11 -7.71 -0.36 18.57
CA VAL A 11 -8.32 0.94 18.86
C VAL A 11 -7.49 2.01 18.16
N VAL A 12 -8.12 2.71 17.24
CA VAL A 12 -7.47 3.72 16.39
C VAL A 12 -7.97 5.11 16.73
N ASN A 13 -7.07 6.09 16.66
CA ASN A 13 -7.45 7.49 16.85
C ASN A 13 -8.22 7.98 15.61
N ALA A 14 -9.52 8.25 15.78
CA ALA A 14 -10.40 8.69 14.70
C ALA A 14 -9.95 10.03 14.09
N LYS A 15 -9.34 10.93 14.87
CA LYS A 15 -8.76 12.17 14.35
C LYS A 15 -7.60 11.86 13.44
N ALA A 16 -6.68 10.96 13.84
CA ALA A 16 -5.53 10.56 13.03
C ALA A 16 -5.93 9.89 11.72
N MET A 17 -6.95 9.01 11.72
CA MET A 17 -7.48 8.42 10.49
C MET A 17 -8.16 9.44 9.56
N ASN A 18 -8.64 10.55 10.14
CA ASN A 18 -9.28 11.65 9.43
C ASN A 18 -8.34 12.85 9.21
N ILE A 19 -7.02 12.73 9.48
CA ILE A 19 -6.07 13.80 9.15
C ILE A 19 -5.99 13.94 7.63
N VAL A 20 -6.25 15.16 7.17
CA VAL A 20 -6.14 15.56 5.76
C VAL A 20 -4.72 16.07 5.53
N GLU A 21 -3.87 15.30 4.87
CA GLU A 21 -2.65 15.85 4.29
C GLU A 21 -2.94 16.31 2.86
N ALA A 22 -2.84 17.61 2.62
CA ALA A 22 -2.91 18.17 1.26
C ALA A 22 -1.55 17.98 0.55
N ILE A 23 -1.20 16.73 0.21
CA ILE A 23 -0.08 16.45 -0.70
C ILE A 23 -0.63 16.52 -2.13
N GLY A 24 -0.49 17.68 -2.77
CA GLY A 24 -0.97 17.91 -4.14
C GLY A 24 -2.50 18.04 -4.26
N ASN A 25 -3.07 17.55 -5.38
CA ASN A 25 -4.48 17.73 -5.75
C ASN A 25 -5.39 16.53 -5.37
N VAL A 26 -4.89 15.58 -4.56
CA VAL A 26 -5.60 14.33 -4.25
C VAL A 26 -5.80 14.20 -2.75
N VAL A 27 -7.05 14.25 -2.30
CA VAL A 27 -7.45 13.96 -0.93
C VAL A 27 -7.61 12.44 -0.77
N ARG A 28 -6.66 11.76 -0.12
CA ARG A 28 -6.64 10.29 0.02
C ARG A 28 -7.46 9.76 1.21
N HIS A 29 -8.68 10.25 1.45
CA HIS A 29 -9.55 9.55 2.40
C HIS A 29 -10.16 8.32 1.75
N ARG A 30 -9.59 7.14 2.01
CA ARG A 30 -10.22 5.88 1.62
C ARG A 30 -11.45 5.66 2.52
N LYS A 31 -12.59 5.44 1.89
CA LYS A 31 -13.86 5.16 2.56
C LYS A 31 -14.40 3.84 2.04
N ALA A 32 -15.00 3.08 2.93
CA ALA A 32 -15.83 1.94 2.55
C ALA A 32 -17.29 2.26 2.87
N THR A 33 -18.16 1.80 2.00
CA THR A 33 -19.61 1.93 2.16
C THR A 33 -20.12 0.70 2.89
N LEU A 34 -20.72 0.92 4.06
CA LEU A 34 -21.40 -0.11 4.83
C LEU A 34 -22.90 0.04 4.64
N VAL A 35 -23.55 -1.06 4.27
CA VAL A 35 -25.00 -1.14 4.09
C VAL A 35 -25.59 -1.92 5.28
N TYR A 36 -26.41 -1.23 6.06
CA TYR A 36 -27.11 -1.81 7.21
C TYR A 36 -28.56 -2.09 6.84
N ARG A 37 -29.08 -3.22 7.31
CA ARG A 37 -30.52 -3.50 7.31
C ARG A 37 -31.06 -3.17 8.69
N VAL A 38 -31.91 -2.16 8.77
CA VAL A 38 -32.58 -1.71 9.98
C VAL A 38 -34.00 -2.24 9.99
N ARG A 39 -34.34 -3.01 11.03
CA ARG A 39 -35.71 -3.49 11.27
C ARG A 39 -36.35 -2.64 12.36
N GLU A 40 -37.44 -1.96 12.03
CA GLU A 40 -38.32 -1.26 12.98
C GLU A 40 -39.72 -1.87 12.88
N GLY A 41 -40.04 -2.78 13.81
CA GLY A 41 -41.30 -3.53 13.78
C GLY A 41 -41.41 -4.42 12.53
N GLN A 42 -42.45 -4.18 11.72
CA GLN A 42 -42.68 -4.89 10.44
C GLN A 42 -41.99 -4.22 9.24
N ASN A 43 -41.41 -3.03 9.41
CA ASN A 43 -40.78 -2.29 8.32
C ASN A 43 -39.28 -2.57 8.28
N GLU A 44 -38.75 -2.72 7.06
CA GLU A 44 -37.33 -2.89 6.80
C GLU A 44 -36.80 -1.70 6.00
N ARG A 45 -35.75 -1.06 6.51
CA ARG A 45 -35.06 0.05 5.86
C ARG A 45 -33.60 -0.30 5.67
N TYR A 46 -33.03 0.09 4.53
CA TYR A 46 -31.59 0.06 4.33
C TYR A 46 -31.00 1.43 4.65
N GLU A 47 -29.93 1.43 5.44
CA GLU A 47 -29.14 2.61 5.76
C GLU A 47 -27.73 2.42 5.21
N ILE A 48 -27.23 3.41 4.48
CA ILE A 48 -25.90 3.38 3.89
C ILE A 48 -25.04 4.39 4.66
N ARG A 49 -23.90 3.97 5.21
CA ARG A 49 -22.92 4.89 5.79
C ARG A 49 -21.53 4.68 5.21
N ALA A 50 -20.86 5.78 4.90
CA ALA A 50 -19.46 5.77 4.54
C ALA A 50 -18.61 5.85 5.82
N VAL A 51 -17.65 4.94 5.97
CA VAL A 51 -16.73 4.92 7.10
C VAL A 51 -15.28 5.03 6.61
N PRO A 52 -14.39 5.70 7.36
CA PRO A 52 -12.98 5.73 7.03
C PRO A 52 -12.38 4.32 7.15
N VAL A 53 -11.56 3.94 6.16
CA VAL A 53 -10.87 2.64 6.14
C VAL A 53 -9.40 2.82 5.79
N VAL A 54 -8.56 1.90 6.24
CA VAL A 54 -7.17 1.82 5.82
C VAL A 54 -7.04 0.67 4.84
N SER A 55 -6.61 0.97 3.62
CA SER A 55 -6.44 -0.09 2.63
C SER A 55 -5.36 -1.08 3.03
N GLY A 56 -5.54 -2.31 2.57
CA GLY A 56 -4.52 -3.35 2.61
C GLY A 56 -3.18 -2.91 2.07
N GLU A 57 -3.18 -2.14 0.98
CA GLU A 57 -1.96 -1.62 0.36
C GLU A 57 -1.14 -0.74 1.29
N THR A 58 -1.80 0.12 2.08
CA THR A 58 -1.11 0.98 3.05
C THR A 58 -0.46 0.16 4.16
N LEU A 59 -1.16 -0.87 4.65
CA LEU A 59 -0.62 -1.75 5.68
C LEU A 59 0.51 -2.61 5.13
N ARG A 60 0.33 -3.17 3.94
CA ARG A 60 1.35 -3.94 3.24
C ARG A 60 2.61 -3.12 3.01
N ARG A 61 2.49 -1.87 2.55
CA ARG A 61 3.61 -0.93 2.43
C ARG A 61 4.34 -0.77 3.77
N ALA A 62 3.62 -0.59 4.88
CA ALA A 62 4.21 -0.46 6.20
C ALA A 62 4.94 -1.75 6.64
N VAL A 63 4.34 -2.92 6.41
CA VAL A 63 4.97 -4.21 6.72
C VAL A 63 6.20 -4.45 5.85
N GLN A 64 6.14 -4.17 4.55
CA GLN A 64 7.27 -4.32 3.64
C GLN A 64 8.42 -3.37 3.98
N ARG A 65 8.10 -2.16 4.46
CA ARG A 65 9.11 -1.22 4.97
C ARG A 65 9.81 -1.76 6.20
N ALA A 66 9.05 -2.24 7.18
CA ALA A 66 9.62 -2.87 8.36
C ALA A 66 10.43 -4.13 8.01
N LEU A 67 9.97 -4.92 7.03
CA LEU A 67 10.70 -6.09 6.53
C LEU A 67 12.03 -5.69 5.89
N ALA A 68 12.05 -4.63 5.08
CA ALA A 68 13.28 -4.12 4.47
C ALA A 68 14.30 -3.68 5.54
N GLU A 69 13.84 -2.95 6.56
CA GLU A 69 14.70 -2.49 7.67
C GLU A 69 15.28 -3.68 8.46
N VAL A 70 14.44 -4.66 8.84
CA VAL A 70 14.91 -5.86 9.55
C VAL A 70 15.83 -6.72 8.67
N ALA A 71 15.55 -6.82 7.37
CA ALA A 71 16.38 -7.56 6.44
C ALA A 71 17.79 -6.95 6.33
N GLU A 72 17.91 -5.63 6.29
CA GLU A 72 19.20 -4.94 6.31
C GLU A 72 19.97 -5.20 7.61
N GLU A 73 19.30 -5.16 8.76
CA GLU A 73 19.92 -5.43 10.08
C GLU A 73 20.46 -6.87 10.19
N VAL A 74 19.76 -7.85 9.59
CA VAL A 74 20.11 -9.28 9.63
C VAL A 74 21.05 -9.68 8.48
N GLY A 75 21.36 -8.77 7.56
CA GLY A 75 22.26 -9.02 6.43
C GLY A 75 21.63 -9.82 5.29
N LEU A 76 20.31 -9.74 5.11
CA LEU A 76 19.59 -10.30 3.97
C LEU A 76 19.60 -9.33 2.77
N LEU A 77 19.45 -9.88 1.57
CA LEU A 77 19.48 -9.10 0.33
C LEU A 77 18.14 -8.35 0.13
N VAL A 78 18.26 -7.06 -0.14
CA VAL A 78 17.15 -6.13 -0.45
C VAL A 78 17.60 -5.26 -1.63
N CYS A 79 16.77 -5.12 -2.66
CA CYS A 79 17.03 -4.21 -3.79
C CYS A 79 16.93 -2.73 -3.36
N GLY A 80 17.67 -1.83 -4.01
CA GLY A 80 17.80 -0.42 -3.65
C GLY A 80 16.47 0.32 -3.53
N TRP A 81 15.52 0.06 -4.43
CA TRP A 81 14.19 0.65 -4.37
C TRP A 81 13.40 0.23 -3.13
N CYS A 82 13.45 -1.06 -2.78
CA CYS A 82 12.84 -1.56 -1.55
C CYS A 82 13.51 -0.98 -0.29
N ARG A 83 14.83 -0.75 -0.31
CA ARG A 83 15.56 -0.06 0.77
C ARG A 83 15.12 1.38 0.94
N TRP A 84 14.76 2.07 -0.13
CA TRP A 84 14.19 3.42 -0.07
C TRP A 84 12.71 3.45 0.34
N GLY A 85 12.05 2.29 0.40
CA GLY A 85 10.62 2.20 0.72
C GLY A 85 9.71 2.55 -0.46
N GLU A 86 10.25 2.47 -1.69
CA GLU A 86 9.52 2.58 -2.95
C GLU A 86 9.30 1.18 -3.52
N PHE A 87 8.14 0.61 -3.23
CA PHE A 87 7.81 -0.78 -3.62
C PHE A 87 7.26 -0.87 -5.04
N VAL A 88 7.92 -0.21 -5.99
CA VAL A 88 7.71 -0.47 -7.44
C VAL A 88 8.15 -1.87 -7.79
N LYS A 89 9.20 -2.36 -7.09
CA LYS A 89 9.85 -3.66 -7.30
C LYS A 89 10.43 -3.74 -8.72
N HIS A 90 10.81 -4.93 -9.18
CA HIS A 90 11.22 -5.13 -10.57
C HIS A 90 10.06 -5.03 -11.59
N GLY A 91 8.88 -4.51 -11.20
CA GLY A 91 7.69 -4.43 -12.05
C GLY A 91 7.80 -3.52 -13.28
N VAL A 92 8.88 -2.73 -13.38
CA VAL A 92 9.20 -1.89 -14.53
C VAL A 92 10.51 -2.40 -15.14
N VAL A 93 10.42 -2.90 -16.37
CA VAL A 93 11.56 -3.46 -17.12
C VAL A 93 12.41 -2.32 -17.70
N LEU A 94 13.18 -1.67 -16.84
CA LEU A 94 14.18 -0.66 -17.18
C LEU A 94 15.47 -0.97 -16.42
N ASP A 95 16.62 -0.66 -17.00
CA ASP A 95 17.93 -0.95 -16.38
C ASP A 95 18.07 -0.33 -14.97
N GLU A 96 17.41 0.80 -14.72
CA GLU A 96 17.36 1.48 -13.41
C GLU A 96 16.74 0.62 -12.29
N PHE A 97 15.87 -0.33 -12.63
CA PHE A 97 15.21 -1.21 -11.67
C PHE A 97 15.90 -2.57 -11.54
N PHE A 98 16.80 -2.93 -12.46
CA PHE A 98 17.50 -4.22 -12.50
C PHE A 98 18.99 -4.12 -12.11
N CYS A 99 19.43 -2.96 -11.63
CA CYS A 99 20.83 -2.70 -11.28
C CYS A 99 21.37 -3.59 -10.13
N ASP A 100 20.48 -4.11 -9.29
CA ASP A 100 20.83 -4.94 -8.12
C ASP A 100 20.79 -6.45 -8.38
N VAL A 101 20.42 -6.87 -9.59
CA VAL A 101 20.31 -8.29 -9.93
C VAL A 101 21.66 -8.84 -10.36
N GLU A 102 22.26 -9.72 -9.55
CA GLU A 102 23.55 -10.32 -9.85
C GLU A 102 23.46 -11.29 -11.05
N GLY A 103 24.08 -10.89 -12.16
CA GLY A 103 24.12 -11.62 -13.42
C GLY A 103 24.13 -10.63 -14.58
N GLU A 104 25.33 -10.34 -15.08
CA GLU A 104 25.62 -9.41 -16.19
C GLU A 104 24.47 -9.31 -17.21
N GLY A 105 23.70 -8.22 -17.19
CA GLY A 105 22.73 -7.98 -18.26
C GLY A 105 21.67 -6.91 -18.03
N GLY A 106 21.38 -6.51 -16.79
CA GLY A 106 20.24 -5.62 -16.55
C GLY A 106 18.97 -6.23 -17.15
N VAL A 107 18.27 -5.48 -18.01
CA VAL A 107 17.09 -5.99 -18.73
C VAL A 107 17.42 -7.21 -19.63
N ALA A 108 18.60 -7.27 -20.23
CA ALA A 108 18.96 -8.35 -21.17
C ALA A 108 19.07 -9.72 -20.48
N GLY A 109 19.57 -9.75 -19.23
CA GLY A 109 19.64 -10.98 -18.43
C GLY A 109 18.25 -11.47 -18.03
N PHE A 110 17.34 -10.55 -17.73
CA PHE A 110 15.94 -10.86 -17.48
C PHE A 110 15.24 -11.39 -18.74
N GLU A 111 15.40 -10.75 -19.90
CA GLU A 111 14.80 -11.21 -21.16
C GLU A 111 15.29 -12.60 -21.57
N GLU A 112 16.58 -12.89 -21.37
CA GLU A 112 17.13 -14.21 -21.62
C GLU A 112 16.54 -15.27 -20.66
N ALA A 113 16.44 -14.94 -19.37
CA ALA A 113 15.84 -15.82 -18.37
C ALA A 113 14.35 -16.07 -18.66
N ALA A 114 13.59 -15.03 -19.00
CA ALA A 114 12.19 -15.11 -19.40
C ALA A 114 12.02 -15.97 -20.67
N GLY A 115 12.95 -15.87 -21.62
CA GLY A 115 13.01 -16.72 -22.81
C GLY A 115 13.28 -18.20 -22.51
N ARG A 116 13.99 -18.51 -21.40
CA ARG A 116 14.23 -19.88 -20.93
C ARG A 116 13.07 -20.43 -20.09
N GLY A 117 12.33 -19.56 -19.41
CA GLY A 117 11.07 -19.87 -18.74
C GLY A 117 10.78 -19.02 -17.51
N ILE A 118 9.51 -18.96 -17.13
CA ILE A 118 8.99 -18.11 -16.04
C ILE A 118 9.73 -18.34 -14.71
N TYR A 119 10.07 -19.59 -14.38
CA TYR A 119 10.76 -19.91 -13.11
C TYR A 119 12.21 -19.41 -13.07
N GLU A 120 12.88 -19.29 -14.21
CA GLU A 120 14.24 -18.77 -14.27
C GLU A 120 14.23 -17.23 -14.10
N ALA A 121 13.26 -16.56 -14.73
CA ALA A 121 13.01 -15.14 -14.54
C ALA A 121 12.63 -14.81 -13.08
N GLU A 122 11.73 -15.59 -12.48
CA GLU A 122 11.35 -15.44 -11.08
C GLU A 122 12.55 -15.62 -10.14
N ARG A 123 13.36 -16.66 -10.34
CA ARG A 123 14.54 -16.91 -9.51
C ARG A 123 15.55 -15.77 -9.55
N LEU A 124 15.71 -15.14 -10.72
CA LEU A 124 16.59 -14.01 -10.94
C LEU A 124 16.13 -12.77 -10.16
N ILE A 125 14.81 -12.58 -9.99
CA ILE A 125 14.21 -11.47 -9.23
C ILE A 125 14.17 -11.74 -7.73
N LEU A 126 13.85 -12.97 -7.33
CA LEU A 126 13.71 -13.34 -5.92
C LEU A 126 15.06 -13.48 -5.20
N GLY A 127 16.11 -13.90 -5.91
CA GLY A 127 17.46 -14.02 -5.37
C GLY A 127 17.98 -12.74 -4.68
N PRO A 128 17.92 -11.56 -5.31
CA PRO A 128 18.44 -10.31 -4.76
C PRO A 128 17.51 -9.57 -3.79
N CYS A 129 16.24 -9.98 -3.62
CA CYS A 129 15.30 -9.20 -2.81
C CYS A 129 14.27 -10.04 -2.02
N ILE A 130 14.47 -10.13 -0.70
CA ILE A 130 13.54 -10.80 0.23
C ILE A 130 12.16 -10.12 0.31
N VAL A 131 12.09 -8.81 0.04
CA VAL A 131 10.82 -8.06 0.06
C VAL A 131 9.93 -8.47 -1.11
N GLU A 132 10.53 -8.87 -2.24
CA GLU A 132 9.82 -9.36 -3.42
C GLU A 132 9.49 -10.83 -3.31
N ASP A 133 10.33 -11.62 -2.64
CA ASP A 133 10.03 -13.02 -2.29
C ASP A 133 8.80 -13.12 -1.38
N VAL A 134 8.80 -12.39 -0.26
CA VAL A 134 7.65 -12.40 0.67
C VAL A 134 6.47 -11.60 0.13
N GLY A 135 6.77 -10.46 -0.47
CA GLY A 135 5.78 -9.48 -0.90
C GLY A 135 5.28 -9.68 -2.32
N GLY A 136 5.74 -10.68 -3.07
CA GLY A 136 5.44 -10.88 -4.50
C GLY A 136 5.86 -9.70 -5.38
N PHE A 137 5.74 -9.85 -6.69
CA PHE A 137 6.02 -8.81 -7.68
C PHE A 137 5.17 -9.05 -8.94
N LEU A 138 5.12 -8.08 -9.85
CA LEU A 138 4.34 -8.21 -11.08
C LEU A 138 5.13 -7.57 -12.22
N ILE A 139 5.53 -8.37 -13.20
CA ILE A 139 6.16 -7.90 -14.44
C ILE A 139 5.33 -8.42 -15.60
N PRO A 140 4.52 -7.62 -16.29
CA PRO A 140 3.72 -8.12 -17.41
C PRO A 140 4.62 -8.80 -18.45
N PRO A 141 4.40 -10.09 -18.84
CA PRO A 141 3.25 -10.98 -18.58
C PRO A 141 3.39 -11.98 -17.40
N GLU A 142 4.49 -11.93 -16.65
CA GLU A 142 4.81 -12.75 -15.49
C GLU A 142 4.14 -12.23 -14.20
N GLU A 143 3.36 -13.08 -13.53
CA GLU A 143 2.66 -12.73 -12.30
C GLU A 143 3.23 -13.47 -11.09
N GLY A 144 3.78 -12.73 -10.12
CA GLY A 144 4.15 -13.23 -8.80
C GLY A 144 3.12 -12.84 -7.75
N ALA A 145 2.30 -13.79 -7.29
CA ALA A 145 1.31 -13.51 -6.26
C ALA A 145 1.98 -13.24 -4.90
N SER A 146 1.58 -12.15 -4.24
CA SER A 146 2.03 -11.87 -2.88
C SER A 146 1.55 -12.90 -1.89
N VAL A 147 2.46 -13.40 -1.05
CA VAL A 147 2.12 -14.28 0.07
C VAL A 147 1.48 -13.50 1.22
N LEU A 148 1.66 -12.17 1.26
CA LEU A 148 1.11 -11.27 2.27
C LEU A 148 -0.17 -10.57 1.77
N GLY A 149 -1.31 -10.92 2.36
CA GLY A 149 -2.60 -10.22 2.20
C GLY A 149 -3.03 -9.57 3.52
N VAL A 150 -3.27 -8.26 3.51
CA VAL A 150 -3.64 -7.49 4.72
C VAL A 150 -4.78 -6.53 4.37
N GLY A 151 -5.63 -6.20 5.34
CA GLY A 151 -6.68 -5.18 5.22
C GLY A 151 -7.19 -4.75 6.59
N LEU A 152 -7.62 -3.50 6.74
CA LEU A 152 -8.22 -2.99 7.98
C LEU A 152 -9.54 -2.28 7.68
N ALA A 153 -10.60 -2.77 8.31
CA ALA A 153 -11.92 -2.16 8.28
C ALA A 153 -12.41 -1.91 9.72
N PRO A 154 -13.29 -0.92 9.94
CA PRO A 154 -13.93 -0.68 11.22
C PRO A 154 -14.65 -1.93 11.75
N ALA A 155 -14.52 -2.18 13.04
CA ALA A 155 -15.29 -3.22 13.70
C ALA A 155 -16.78 -2.84 13.76
N VAL A 156 -17.65 -3.79 13.41
CA VAL A 156 -19.11 -3.65 13.52
C VAL A 156 -19.55 -4.37 14.80
N GLU A 157 -20.22 -3.67 15.72
CA GLU A 157 -20.71 -4.24 16.98
C GLU A 157 -22.20 -3.94 17.13
N GLY A 158 -23.01 -4.95 17.45
CA GLY A 158 -24.47 -4.79 17.52
C GLY A 158 -25.16 -4.53 16.17
N GLY A 159 -24.50 -4.88 15.05
CA GLY A 159 -25.08 -4.76 13.70
C GLY A 159 -25.02 -3.36 13.08
N ARG A 160 -24.36 -2.39 13.73
CA ARG A 160 -24.08 -1.05 13.19
C ARG A 160 -22.68 -0.59 13.60
N VAL A 161 -22.09 0.32 12.82
CA VAL A 161 -20.91 1.06 13.30
C VAL A 161 -21.40 2.28 14.08
N LEU A 162 -20.91 2.41 15.32
CA LEU A 162 -21.31 3.50 16.24
C LEU A 162 -20.93 4.89 15.70
N CYS A 163 -19.88 4.97 14.88
CA CYS A 163 -19.40 6.21 14.26
C CYS A 163 -19.28 6.06 12.74
N GLY A 164 -20.11 6.80 12.02
CA GLY A 164 -19.90 7.12 10.60
C GLY A 164 -19.68 8.63 10.51
N PHE A 165 -18.75 9.07 9.66
CA PHE A 165 -18.51 10.51 9.47
C PHE A 165 -19.08 10.91 8.11
N ASP A 166 -20.19 11.65 8.12
CA ASP A 166 -20.49 12.53 7.00
C ASP A 166 -19.47 13.67 6.98
N VAL A 167 -18.97 13.99 5.80
CA VAL A 167 -17.74 14.78 5.59
C VAL A 167 -17.88 16.20 6.18
N GLN A 168 -16.98 16.61 7.09
CA GLN A 168 -16.94 18.00 7.61
C GLN A 168 -15.68 18.80 7.25
N PHE A 169 -14.72 18.24 6.51
CA PHE A 169 -13.51 18.98 6.14
C PHE A 169 -13.44 19.21 4.63
N HIS A 170 -13.85 20.40 4.21
CA HIS A 170 -13.54 20.96 2.89
C HIS A 170 -12.23 21.73 2.99
N VAL A 171 -11.10 21.03 2.89
CA VAL A 171 -9.80 21.70 2.83
C VAL A 171 -9.53 22.12 1.39
N ARG A 172 -9.54 23.43 1.13
CA ARG A 172 -9.09 24.01 -0.14
C ARG A 172 -7.73 24.65 0.10
N ARG A 173 -6.71 24.25 -0.66
CA ARG A 173 -5.43 24.98 -0.67
C ARG A 173 -5.62 26.23 -1.51
N ALA A 174 -5.54 27.41 -0.90
CA ALA A 174 -5.38 28.67 -1.62
C ALA A 174 -3.88 28.86 -1.93
N PRO A 175 -3.45 28.92 -3.20
CA PRO A 175 -2.04 29.05 -3.57
C PRO A 175 -1.34 30.34 -3.07
N GLY A 176 -2.09 31.32 -2.53
CA GLY A 176 -1.57 32.62 -2.10
C GLY A 176 -1.21 32.75 -0.61
N ALA A 177 -1.39 31.72 0.21
CA ALA A 177 -1.18 31.79 1.66
C ALA A 177 0.20 31.27 2.12
N GLN A 178 1.25 31.51 1.33
CA GLN A 178 2.62 31.49 1.88
C GLN A 178 2.88 32.86 2.51
N PRO A 179 3.37 32.96 3.76
CA PRO A 179 3.86 34.23 4.31
C PRO A 179 4.95 34.74 3.36
N GLY A 180 4.70 35.90 2.77
CA GLY A 180 5.48 36.42 1.65
C GLY A 180 6.98 36.47 1.94
N ALA A 181 7.76 35.88 1.05
CA ALA A 181 9.09 36.42 0.75
C ALA A 181 8.90 37.89 0.37
N GLY A 182 9.48 38.78 1.17
CA GLY A 182 9.39 40.22 0.99
C GLY A 182 9.74 40.61 -0.45
N ARG A 183 8.84 41.34 -1.10
CA ARG A 183 9.14 42.02 -2.36
C ARG A 183 10.17 43.11 -2.05
N GLY A 184 11.43 42.83 -2.40
CA GLY A 184 12.46 43.86 -2.54
C GLY A 184 12.05 44.80 -3.67
N GLY A 185 11.94 46.09 -3.34
CA GLY A 185 11.67 47.14 -4.33
C GLY A 185 12.94 47.55 -5.06
N ALA A 186 12.79 47.78 -6.36
CA ALA A 186 13.36 48.88 -7.14
C ALA A 186 12.54 48.99 -8.42
#